data_AF-A0AAJ1NRK9-F1
#
_entry.id   AF-A0AAJ1NRK9-F1
#
_cell.length_a   1.000
_cell.length_b   1.000
_cell.length_c   1.000
_cell.angle_alpha   90.00
_cell.angle_beta   90.00
_cell.angle_gamma   90.00
#
_symmetry.space_group_name_H-M   'P 1'
#
loop_
_entity.id
_entity.type
_entity.pdbx_description
1 polymer ?
#
loop_
_entity_poly.entity_id
_entity_poly.type
_entity_poly.pdbx_seq_one_letter_code
_entity_poly.pdbx_strand_id
1 'polypeptide(L)'
;MNKTNRTALVAATIATGLMAGASSASSAAAQCGRASWYALHSRTASGERMNPAALTAAHRSLPFGTKLRVTNKNNGRSVVVRINDRGPFVRGRVLDLSRGAATQLGFIGSGHTAVCMARV
;
A
#
# COMPACT_ATOMS: atom_id res chain seq x y z
N MET A 1 67.83 31.75 -37.18
CA MET A 1 67.68 30.47 -37.91
C MET A 1 67.40 29.37 -36.90
N ASN A 2 66.25 28.69 -37.00
CA ASN A 2 65.81 27.47 -36.28
C ASN A 2 65.68 27.52 -34.74
N LYS A 3 64.65 26.96 -34.08
CA LYS A 3 63.41 26.26 -34.47
C LYS A 3 62.52 26.24 -33.21
N THR A 4 61.24 26.54 -33.39
CA THR A 4 60.14 26.43 -32.42
C THR A 4 59.89 24.97 -32.02
N ASN A 5 59.73 24.68 -30.73
CA ASN A 5 59.10 23.47 -30.19
C ASN A 5 58.33 23.87 -28.91
N ARG A 6 57.01 24.04 -28.95
CA ARG A 6 55.98 22.98 -28.77
C ARG A 6 56.12 22.25 -27.43
N THR A 7 55.27 22.59 -26.46
CA THR A 7 54.18 21.71 -25.98
C THR A 7 53.41 22.38 -24.84
N ALA A 8 52.10 22.40 -24.99
CA ALA A 8 51.13 22.87 -24.03
C ALA A 8 50.58 21.69 -23.20
N LEU A 9 50.21 22.01 -21.95
CA LEU A 9 49.04 21.55 -21.20
C LEU A 9 48.68 20.05 -21.19
N VAL A 10 48.66 19.42 -20.02
CA VAL A 10 47.46 18.67 -19.52
C VAL A 10 47.50 18.65 -17.98
N ALA A 11 46.74 19.54 -17.34
CA ALA A 11 46.35 19.34 -15.94
C ALA A 11 45.02 18.60 -15.94
N ALA A 12 45.04 17.33 -15.54
CA ALA A 12 43.86 16.48 -15.46
C ALA A 12 43.00 16.89 -14.25
N THR A 13 41.94 17.67 -14.48
CA THR A 13 40.89 17.89 -13.49
C THR A 13 39.91 16.71 -13.55
N ILE A 14 40.02 15.80 -12.59
CA ILE A 14 39.02 14.75 -12.36
C ILE A 14 37.82 15.43 -11.69
N ALA A 15 36.87 15.89 -12.49
CA ALA A 15 35.56 16.30 -11.99
C ALA A 15 34.76 15.02 -11.67
N THR A 16 34.84 14.56 -10.42
CA THR A 16 33.93 13.52 -9.90
C THR A 16 32.51 14.05 -9.91
N GLY A 17 31.73 13.66 -10.91
CA GLY A 17 30.31 13.93 -10.97
C GLY A 17 29.58 13.17 -9.85
N LEU A 18 29.02 13.90 -8.89
CA LEU A 18 27.99 13.37 -8.01
C LEU A 18 26.71 13.18 -8.83
N MET A 19 26.49 11.96 -9.32
CA MET A 19 25.17 11.53 -9.78
C MET A 19 24.28 11.38 -8.55
N ALA A 20 23.52 12.44 -8.24
CA ALA A 20 22.42 12.38 -7.28
C ALA A 20 21.31 11.50 -7.87
N GLY A 21 21.30 10.21 -7.49
CA GLY A 21 20.20 9.31 -7.76
C GLY A 21 18.96 9.76 -6.99
N ALA A 22 18.12 10.58 -7.62
CA ALA A 22 16.78 10.87 -7.13
C ALA A 22 15.97 9.56 -7.14
N SER A 23 15.87 8.92 -5.96
CA SER A 23 14.98 7.79 -5.77
C SER A 23 13.55 8.31 -5.85
N SER A 24 12.93 8.18 -7.02
CA SER A 24 11.50 8.42 -7.20
C SER A 24 10.74 7.43 -6.33
N ALA A 25 10.37 7.85 -5.11
CA ALA A 25 9.42 7.14 -4.28
C ALA A 25 8.10 7.12 -5.06
N SER A 26 7.87 6.02 -5.78
CA SER A 26 6.62 5.80 -6.51
C SER A 26 5.52 5.72 -5.47
N SER A 27 4.85 6.84 -5.19
CA SER A 27 3.70 6.89 -4.30
C SER A 27 2.69 5.90 -4.85
N ALA A 28 2.53 4.76 -4.17
CA ALA A 28 1.56 3.76 -4.58
C ALA A 28 0.19 4.43 -4.57
N ALA A 29 -0.35 4.68 -5.77
CA ALA A 29 -1.60 5.42 -5.92
C ALA A 29 -2.67 4.78 -5.03
N ALA A 30 -3.34 5.60 -4.22
CA ALA A 30 -4.39 5.12 -3.34
C ALA A 30 -5.50 4.48 -4.18
N GLN A 31 -5.73 3.19 -4.00
CA GLN A 31 -6.81 2.48 -4.68
C GLN A 31 -8.11 2.71 -3.89
N CYS A 32 -9.15 3.22 -4.54
CA CYS A 32 -10.43 3.46 -3.88
C CYS A 32 -11.51 2.48 -4.38
N GLY A 33 -12.52 2.25 -3.56
CA GLY A 33 -13.68 1.43 -3.91
C GLY A 33 -14.61 1.21 -2.73
N ARG A 34 -15.58 0.31 -2.87
CA ARG A 34 -16.48 -0.05 -1.76
C ARG A 34 -15.85 -1.13 -0.90
N ALA A 35 -15.99 -1.02 0.41
CA ALA A 35 -15.67 -2.07 1.35
C ALA A 35 -16.90 -2.52 2.12
N SER A 36 -16.93 -3.80 2.51
CA SER A 36 -17.89 -4.31 3.50
C SER A 36 -17.16 -4.92 4.68
N TRP A 37 -17.89 -5.57 5.61
CA TRP A 37 -17.27 -6.28 6.72
C TRP A 37 -17.81 -7.70 6.88
N TYR A 38 -17.01 -8.57 7.51
CA TYR A 38 -17.32 -9.97 7.71
C TYR A 38 -16.87 -10.47 9.10
N ALA A 39 -17.52 -11.54 9.56
CA ALA A 39 -17.16 -12.28 10.76
C ALA A 39 -17.51 -13.76 10.52
N LEU A 40 -16.49 -14.60 10.41
CA LEU A 40 -16.63 -16.03 10.15
C LEU A 40 -16.24 -16.83 11.38
N HIS A 41 -16.76 -18.06 11.47
CA HIS A 41 -16.35 -19.04 12.48
C HIS A 41 -15.30 -20.04 11.94
N SER A 42 -14.94 -19.92 10.66
CA SER A 42 -14.01 -20.80 9.93
C SER A 42 -12.57 -20.26 9.91
N ARG A 43 -11.68 -21.00 9.23
CA ARG A 43 -10.37 -20.49 8.82
C ARG A 43 -10.53 -19.56 7.62
N THR A 44 -9.64 -18.56 7.54
CA THR A 44 -9.44 -17.70 6.37
C THR A 44 -8.60 -18.42 5.31
N ALA A 45 -8.52 -17.87 4.10
CA ALA A 45 -7.69 -18.41 3.03
C ALA A 45 -6.17 -18.39 3.32
N SER A 46 -5.70 -17.62 4.30
CA SER A 46 -4.31 -17.74 4.80
C SER A 46 -4.08 -18.98 5.67
N GLY A 47 -5.15 -19.68 6.07
CA GLY A 47 -5.10 -20.80 7.02
C GLY A 47 -5.28 -20.40 8.48
N GLU A 48 -5.21 -19.10 8.81
CA GLU A 48 -5.47 -18.58 10.16
C GLU A 48 -6.95 -18.75 10.55
N ARG A 49 -7.24 -19.04 11.83
CA ARG A 49 -8.61 -18.95 12.37
C ARG A 49 -9.07 -17.49 12.28
N MET A 50 -10.25 -17.24 11.73
CA MET A 50 -10.78 -15.88 11.67
C MET A 50 -10.96 -15.33 13.09
N ASN A 51 -10.43 -14.12 13.33
CA ASN A 51 -10.67 -13.36 14.56
C ASN A 51 -11.43 -12.08 14.20
N PRO A 52 -12.73 -11.97 14.54
CA PRO A 52 -13.53 -10.80 14.25
C PRO A 52 -13.01 -9.50 14.86
N ALA A 53 -12.26 -9.57 15.97
CA ALA A 53 -11.71 -8.40 16.66
C ALA A 53 -10.34 -7.94 16.11
N ALA A 54 -9.66 -8.78 15.33
CA ALA A 54 -8.36 -8.43 14.74
C ALA A 54 -8.51 -7.34 13.66
N LEU A 55 -7.41 -6.68 13.30
CA LEU A 55 -7.37 -5.68 12.22
C LEU A 55 -6.91 -6.33 10.92
N THR A 56 -7.80 -7.11 10.32
CA THR A 56 -7.53 -7.88 9.10
C THR A 56 -8.54 -7.61 7.99
N ALA A 57 -8.20 -7.99 6.76
CA ALA A 57 -9.05 -7.83 5.60
C ALA A 57 -8.85 -8.94 4.55
N ALA A 58 -9.88 -9.17 3.75
CA ALA A 58 -9.85 -9.98 2.55
C ALA A 58 -9.58 -9.10 1.31
N HIS A 59 -8.65 -9.54 0.45
CA HIS A 59 -8.40 -8.92 -0.85
C HIS A 59 -8.16 -10.01 -1.92
N ARG A 60 -8.56 -9.71 -3.17
CA ARG A 60 -8.61 -10.71 -4.25
C ARG A 60 -7.25 -11.30 -4.57
N SER A 61 -6.24 -10.44 -4.67
CA SER A 61 -4.93 -10.79 -5.22
C SER A 61 -3.74 -10.26 -4.42
N LEU A 62 -3.96 -9.50 -3.35
CA LEU A 62 -2.83 -8.98 -2.58
C LEU A 62 -2.18 -10.14 -1.82
N PRO A 63 -0.84 -10.18 -1.74
CA PRO A 63 -0.15 -11.18 -0.92
C PRO A 63 -0.66 -11.15 0.51
N PHE A 64 -0.81 -12.33 1.11
CA PHE A 64 -1.08 -12.41 2.55
C PHE A 64 0.07 -11.75 3.31
N GLY A 65 -0.25 -11.06 4.40
CA GLY A 65 0.70 -10.25 5.16
C GLY A 65 0.82 -8.80 4.67
N THR A 66 0.34 -8.47 3.48
CA THR A 66 0.31 -7.07 3.00
C THR A 66 -0.42 -6.19 4.02
N LYS A 67 0.20 -5.07 4.40
CA LYS A 67 -0.45 -4.06 5.26
C LYS A 67 -1.00 -2.92 4.40
N LEU A 68 -2.21 -2.50 4.73
CA LEU A 68 -2.88 -1.39 4.07
C LEU A 68 -3.36 -0.39 5.11
N ARG A 69 -3.08 0.89 4.90
CA ARG A 69 -3.87 1.96 5.51
C ARG A 69 -5.17 2.09 4.73
N VAL A 70 -6.29 1.90 5.41
CA VAL A 70 -7.63 2.02 4.85
C VAL A 70 -8.30 3.23 5.47
N THR A 71 -8.84 4.12 4.64
CA THR A 71 -9.52 5.34 5.06
C THR A 71 -10.97 5.30 4.60
N ASN A 72 -11.91 5.47 5.53
CA ASN A 72 -13.33 5.62 5.22
C ASN A 72 -13.59 7.03 4.70
N LYS A 73 -14.06 7.14 3.46
CA LYS A 73 -14.28 8.43 2.79
C LYS A 73 -15.42 9.24 3.40
N ASN A 74 -16.34 8.60 4.10
CA ASN A 74 -17.53 9.27 4.64
C ASN A 74 -17.23 10.04 5.93
N ASN A 75 -16.19 9.65 6.68
CA ASN A 75 -15.88 10.24 7.99
C ASN A 75 -14.39 10.51 8.23
N GLY A 76 -13.52 10.23 7.25
CA GLY A 76 -12.08 10.47 7.34
C GLY A 76 -11.31 9.53 8.28
N ARG A 77 -11.98 8.61 8.99
CA ARG A 77 -11.33 7.68 9.92
C ARG A 77 -10.47 6.70 9.12
N SER A 78 -9.30 6.34 9.68
CA SER A 78 -8.41 5.36 9.05
C SER A 78 -7.90 4.30 10.03
N VAL A 79 -7.58 3.13 9.50
CA VAL A 79 -7.02 2.00 10.23
C VAL A 79 -6.01 1.27 9.36
N VAL A 80 -4.96 0.72 9.97
CA VAL A 80 -4.05 -0.20 9.27
C VAL A 80 -4.53 -1.62 9.46
N VAL A 81 -4.70 -2.35 8.36
CA VAL A 81 -5.12 -3.76 8.36
C VAL A 81 -4.08 -4.63 7.66
N ARG A 82 -4.06 -5.92 8.00
CA ARG A 82 -3.27 -6.94 7.31
C ARG A 82 -4.18 -7.81 6.44
N ILE A 83 -3.75 -8.08 5.20
CA ILE A 83 -4.45 -9.03 4.33
C ILE A 83 -4.18 -10.46 4.81
N ASN A 84 -5.23 -11.21 5.12
CA ASN A 84 -5.13 -12.62 5.52
C ASN A 84 -6.23 -13.51 4.90
N ASP A 85 -7.06 -12.95 4.03
CA ASP A 85 -8.15 -13.71 3.41
C ASP A 85 -8.36 -13.32 1.93
N ARG A 86 -9.22 -14.07 1.24
CA ARG A 86 -9.57 -13.89 -0.18
C ARG A 86 -11.02 -13.45 -0.35
N GLY A 87 -11.24 -12.73 -1.45
CA GLY A 87 -12.47 -11.97 -1.69
C GLY A 87 -12.15 -10.47 -1.81
N PRO A 88 -13.15 -9.59 -1.97
CA PRO A 88 -14.57 -9.89 -2.10
C PRO A 88 -14.87 -10.56 -3.44
N PHE A 89 -15.77 -11.55 -3.48
CA PHE A 89 -16.24 -12.12 -4.75
C PHE A 89 -17.48 -11.41 -5.31
N VAL A 90 -17.97 -10.39 -4.58
CA VAL A 90 -19.06 -9.51 -5.02
C VAL A 90 -18.52 -8.39 -5.90
N ARG A 91 -19.16 -8.16 -7.05
CA ARG A 91 -18.81 -7.07 -7.97
C ARG A 91 -18.89 -5.71 -7.26
N GLY A 92 -17.97 -4.81 -7.59
CA GLY A 92 -17.94 -3.44 -7.06
C GLY A 92 -17.36 -3.28 -5.64
N ARG A 93 -17.05 -4.36 -4.91
CA ARG A 93 -16.28 -4.29 -3.65
C ARG A 93 -14.81 -4.55 -3.89
N VAL A 94 -13.93 -3.80 -3.23
CA VAL A 94 -12.47 -3.95 -3.32
C VAL A 94 -11.87 -4.61 -2.08
N LEU A 95 -12.56 -4.55 -0.95
CA LEU A 95 -12.06 -5.02 0.33
C LEU A 95 -13.21 -5.51 1.22
N ASP A 96 -13.05 -6.63 1.91
CA ASP A 96 -13.96 -7.03 3.00
C ASP A 96 -13.16 -7.02 4.30
N LEU A 97 -13.59 -6.22 5.28
CA LEU A 97 -12.87 -5.94 6.51
C LEU A 97 -13.37 -6.83 7.65
N SER A 98 -12.49 -7.22 8.56
CA SER A 98 -12.90 -7.75 9.86
C SER A 98 -13.86 -6.80 10.60
N ARG A 99 -14.73 -7.34 11.46
CA ARG A 99 -15.63 -6.54 12.31
C ARG A 99 -14.85 -5.48 13.12
N GLY A 100 -13.69 -5.82 13.68
CA GLY A 100 -12.84 -4.90 14.44
C GLY A 100 -12.38 -3.69 13.61
N ALA A 101 -11.89 -3.94 12.39
CA ALA A 101 -11.51 -2.85 11.49
C ALA A 101 -12.70 -1.99 11.06
N ALA A 102 -13.87 -2.61 10.82
CA ALA A 102 -15.09 -1.89 10.48
C ALA A 102 -15.64 -1.03 11.62
N THR A 103 -15.51 -1.50 12.86
CA THR A 103 -15.81 -0.71 14.07
C THR A 103 -14.92 0.53 14.15
N GLN A 104 -13.60 0.37 13.95
CA GLN A 104 -12.67 1.50 13.98
C GLN A 104 -12.90 2.51 12.85
N LEU A 105 -13.34 2.03 11.68
CA LEU A 105 -13.71 2.87 10.55
C LEU A 105 -15.12 3.47 10.68
N GLY A 106 -15.91 3.03 11.65
CA GLY A 106 -17.22 3.58 11.95
C GLY A 106 -18.28 3.31 10.89
N PHE A 107 -18.35 2.10 10.33
CA PHE A 107 -19.38 1.75 9.34
C PHE A 107 -20.12 0.43 9.63
N ILE A 108 -20.06 -0.09 10.87
CA ILE A 108 -20.76 -1.34 11.25
C ILE A 108 -22.25 -1.28 10.89
N GLY A 109 -22.96 -0.22 11.30
CA GLY A 109 -24.40 -0.08 11.06
C GLY A 109 -24.77 0.03 9.58
N SER A 110 -23.93 0.67 8.76
CA SER A 110 -24.14 0.78 7.31
C SER A 110 -23.83 -0.51 6.56
N GLY A 111 -23.09 -1.45 7.16
CA GLY A 111 -22.64 -2.71 6.54
C GLY A 111 -21.52 -2.54 5.51
N HIS A 112 -21.47 -1.41 4.81
CA HIS A 112 -20.47 -1.09 3.80
C HIS A 112 -20.21 0.42 3.74
N THR A 113 -19.05 0.81 3.20
CA THR A 113 -18.69 2.22 2.98
C THR A 113 -17.74 2.38 1.79
N ALA A 114 -17.58 3.60 1.31
CA ALA A 114 -16.52 3.95 0.36
C ALA A 114 -15.19 4.11 1.11
N VAL A 115 -14.14 3.45 0.62
CA VAL A 115 -12.79 3.53 1.21
C VAL A 115 -11.75 3.86 0.15
N CYS A 116 -10.63 4.41 0.60
CA CYS A 116 -9.37 4.41 -0.14
C CYS A 116 -8.32 3.63 0.66
N MET A 117 -7.47 2.87 -0.03
CA MET A 117 -6.42 2.07 0.59
C MET A 117 -5.06 2.33 -0.05
N ALA A 118 -4.02 2.37 0.78
CA ALA A 118 -2.62 2.51 0.36
C ALA A 118 -1.75 1.52 1.14
N ARG A 119 -0.71 0.98 0.48
CA ARG A 119 0.28 0.12 1.17
C ARG A 119 1.07 0.92 2.20
N VAL A 120 1.43 0.27 3.30
CA VAL A 120 2.29 0.80 4.37
C VAL A 120 3.46 -0.12 4.66
#